data_AF-A0A434AZR2-F1
#
_entry.id   AF-A0A434AZR2-F1
#
_cell.length_a   1.000
_cell.length_b   1.000
_cell.length_c   1.000
_cell.angle_alpha   90.00
_cell.angle_beta   90.00
_cell.angle_gamma   90.00
#
_symmetry.space_group_name_H-M   'P 1'
#
loop_
_entity.id
_entity.type
_entity.pdbx_description
1 polymer ?
#
loop_
_entity_poly.entity_id
_entity_poly.type
_entity_poly.pdbx_seq_one_letter_code
_entity_poly.pdbx_strand_id
1 'polypeptide(L)'
;METINKEQEYFNLKYQHMRFFKVIFILSVLILLGQLNATAQDFVYQPINSSFGGNQYNMNWLLNSATQQNRLKDPNADDQLKTDPLDDFQDNLNRQILNQLSSRLVNSIFGDGGNLETGSYNLGNYKVDVFQDGGGVTVNVQDITTGNFTNVVIPSY
;
A
#
# COMPACT_ATOMS: atom_id res chain seq x y z
N MET A 1 95.87 -15.60 37.81
CA MET A 1 95.46 -15.59 36.39
C MET A 1 94.36 -16.63 36.11
N GLU A 2 94.44 -17.85 36.65
CA GLU A 2 93.44 -18.91 36.41
C GLU A 2 92.02 -18.60 36.97
N THR A 3 91.94 -17.91 38.12
CA THR A 3 90.66 -17.51 38.74
C THR A 3 89.89 -16.49 37.92
N ILE A 4 90.60 -15.55 37.27
CA ILE A 4 90.01 -14.52 36.41
C ILE A 4 89.41 -15.14 35.14
N ASN A 5 90.07 -16.15 34.56
CA ASN A 5 89.57 -16.84 33.36
C ASN A 5 88.28 -17.62 33.65
N LYS A 6 88.19 -18.26 34.82
CA LYS A 6 86.97 -18.95 35.27
C LYS A 6 85.81 -17.97 35.44
N GLU A 7 86.01 -16.82 36.08
CA GLU A 7 84.95 -15.80 36.22
C GLU A 7 84.44 -15.24 34.88
N GLN A 8 85.35 -15.02 33.91
CA GLN A 8 84.98 -14.59 32.55
C GLN A 8 84.17 -15.67 31.81
N GLU A 9 84.53 -16.94 31.97
CA GLU A 9 83.80 -18.06 31.39
C GLU A 9 82.40 -18.21 32.00
N TYR A 10 82.27 -18.10 33.33
CA TYR A 10 80.97 -18.08 34.02
C TYR A 10 80.10 -16.90 33.56
N PHE A 11 80.70 -15.71 33.37
CA PHE A 11 79.98 -14.54 32.89
C PHE A 11 79.45 -14.74 31.46
N ASN A 12 80.27 -15.30 30.55
CA ASN A 12 79.88 -15.60 29.18
C ASN A 12 78.81 -16.70 29.10
N LEU A 13 78.93 -17.76 29.91
CA LEU A 13 77.94 -18.83 30.01
C LEU A 13 76.59 -18.29 30.53
N LYS A 14 76.61 -17.47 31.59
CA LYS A 14 75.40 -16.80 32.12
C LYS A 14 74.76 -15.87 31.09
N TYR A 15 75.57 -15.13 30.34
CA TYR A 15 75.10 -14.25 29.26
C TYR A 15 74.43 -15.06 28.13
N GLN A 16 74.99 -16.21 27.75
CA GLN A 16 74.44 -17.09 26.73
C GLN A 16 73.09 -17.70 27.17
N HIS A 17 72.97 -18.15 28.42
CA HIS A 17 71.69 -18.62 29.00
C HIS A 17 70.64 -17.50 29.06
N MET A 18 71.03 -16.28 29.44
CA MET A 18 70.10 -15.14 29.48
C MET A 18 69.60 -14.75 28.08
N ARG A 19 70.45 -14.84 27.04
CA ARG A 19 70.02 -14.65 25.64
C ARG A 19 69.06 -15.74 25.19
N PHE A 20 69.36 -17.00 25.51
CA PHE A 20 68.50 -18.14 25.17
C PHE A 20 67.11 -18.03 25.82
N PHE A 21 67.06 -17.67 27.11
CA PHE A 21 65.80 -17.44 27.82
C PHE A 21 64.99 -16.29 27.22
N LYS A 22 65.64 -15.19 26.82
CA LYS A 22 64.98 -14.07 26.11
C LYS A 22 64.39 -14.51 24.77
N VAL A 23 65.11 -15.33 23.99
CA VAL A 23 64.63 -15.84 22.71
C VAL A 23 63.42 -16.75 22.90
N ILE A 24 63.46 -17.66 23.88
CA ILE A 24 62.31 -18.52 24.23
C ILE A 24 61.12 -17.68 24.69
N PHE A 25 61.35 -16.67 25.52
CA PHE A 25 60.31 -15.76 25.99
C PHE A 25 59.65 -15.02 24.81
N ILE A 26 60.44 -14.46 23.89
CA ILE A 26 59.93 -13.79 22.69
C ILE A 26 59.14 -14.75 21.80
N LEU A 27 59.64 -15.97 21.59
CA LEU A 27 58.93 -17.02 20.83
C LEU A 27 57.61 -17.41 21.47
N SER A 28 57.56 -17.56 22.79
CA SER A 28 56.31 -17.87 23.51
C SER A 28 55.28 -16.75 23.38
N VAL A 29 55.71 -15.49 23.41
CA VAL A 29 54.83 -14.33 23.23
C VAL A 29 54.30 -14.28 21.79
N LEU A 30 55.13 -14.54 20.79
CA LEU A 30 54.72 -14.59 19.38
C LEU A 30 53.69 -15.69 19.11
N ILE A 31 53.87 -16.89 19.69
CA ILE A 31 52.92 -17.99 19.55
C ILE A 31 51.57 -17.65 20.22
N LEU A 32 51.60 -16.99 21.38
CA LEU A 32 50.37 -16.53 22.05
C LEU A 32 49.62 -15.48 21.21
N LEU A 33 50.34 -14.55 20.58
CA LEU A 33 49.75 -13.49 19.75
C LEU A 33 49.22 -14.02 18.41
N GLY A 34 49.70 -15.16 17.92
CA GLY A 34 49.25 -15.79 16.68
C GLY A 34 47.87 -16.46 16.76
N GLN A 35 47.27 -16.58 17.95
CA GLN A 35 45.96 -17.21 18.16
C GLN A 35 44.76 -16.26 17.99
N LEU A 36 44.99 -15.04 17.50
CA LEU A 36 43.92 -14.08 17.24
C LEU A 36 43.12 -14.51 15.99
N ASN A 37 41.97 -15.12 16.22
CA ASN A 37 41.01 -15.43 15.16
C ASN A 37 40.42 -14.12 14.64
N ALA A 38 40.71 -13.77 13.38
CA ALA A 38 40.06 -12.66 12.71
C ALA A 38 38.65 -13.09 12.29
N THR A 39 37.63 -12.44 12.85
CA THR A 39 36.24 -12.63 12.41
C THR A 39 35.92 -11.63 11.31
N ALA A 40 35.33 -12.12 10.23
CA ALA A 40 34.80 -11.30 9.16
C ALA A 40 33.44 -11.86 8.75
N GLN A 41 32.58 -10.99 8.22
CA GLN A 41 31.28 -11.36 7.66
C GLN A 41 31.09 -10.64 6.33
N ASP A 42 30.26 -11.21 5.46
CA ASP A 42 29.91 -10.59 4.21
C ASP A 42 29.03 -9.35 4.43
N PHE A 43 29.26 -8.33 3.62
CA PHE A 43 28.35 -7.20 3.53
C PHE A 43 27.20 -7.55 2.60
N VAL A 44 26.00 -7.69 3.17
CA VAL A 44 24.77 -7.87 2.41
C VAL A 44 24.07 -6.53 2.28
N TYR A 45 23.87 -6.07 1.05
CA TYR A 45 23.06 -4.88 0.79
C TYR A 45 21.57 -5.21 0.91
N GLN A 46 20.86 -4.44 1.72
CA GLN A 46 19.40 -4.46 1.75
C GLN A 46 18.88 -3.05 1.46
N PRO A 47 18.04 -2.87 0.41
CA PRO A 47 17.38 -1.60 0.15
C PRO A 47 16.54 -1.15 1.34
N ILE A 48 16.51 0.16 1.60
CA ILE A 48 15.65 0.74 2.63
C ILE A 48 14.19 0.75 2.17
N ASN A 49 13.98 1.00 0.87
CA ASN A 49 12.66 1.05 0.25
C ASN A 49 12.10 -0.36 0.01
N SER A 50 10.96 -0.64 0.62
CA SER A 50 10.22 -1.91 0.56
C SER A 50 9.92 -2.38 -0.86
N SER A 51 9.75 -1.46 -1.81
CA SER A 51 9.44 -1.76 -3.21
C SER A 51 10.60 -2.46 -3.94
N PHE A 52 11.82 -2.37 -3.41
CA PHE A 52 13.02 -3.00 -3.97
C PHE A 52 13.48 -4.23 -3.18
N GLY A 53 12.60 -4.83 -2.35
CA GLY A 53 12.95 -5.97 -1.49
C GLY A 53 13.49 -5.56 -0.11
N GLY A 54 13.30 -4.29 0.27
CA GLY A 54 13.60 -3.77 1.59
C GLY A 54 12.60 -4.19 2.66
N ASN A 55 12.83 -3.74 3.89
CA ASN A 55 11.96 -4.02 5.02
C ASN A 55 10.58 -3.33 4.88
N GLN A 56 9.51 -4.12 4.85
CA GLN A 56 8.12 -3.65 4.70
C GLN A 56 7.70 -2.62 5.76
N TYR A 57 8.24 -2.68 6.97
CA TYR A 57 7.93 -1.73 8.05
C TYR A 57 8.34 -0.29 7.72
N ASN A 58 9.28 -0.09 6.78
CA ASN A 58 9.69 1.24 6.34
C ASN A 58 8.66 1.93 5.44
N MET A 59 7.67 1.21 4.91
CA MET A 59 6.74 1.73 3.89
C MET A 59 5.96 2.94 4.39
N ASN A 60 5.34 2.83 5.57
CA ASN A 60 4.53 3.91 6.14
C ASN A 60 5.36 5.14 6.47
N TRP A 61 6.55 4.95 7.04
CA TRP A 61 7.45 6.06 7.35
C TRP A 61 7.95 6.76 6.08
N LEU A 62 8.37 6.01 5.06
CA LEU A 62 8.82 6.56 3.78
C LEU A 62 7.69 7.34 3.09
N LEU A 63 6.49 6.78 3.03
CA LEU A 63 5.32 7.44 2.45
C LEU A 63 4.98 8.74 3.19
N ASN A 64 4.93 8.69 4.52
CA ASN A 64 4.63 9.88 5.33
C ASN A 64 5.71 10.95 5.20
N SER A 65 6.99 10.56 5.08
CA SER A 65 8.08 11.49 4.86
C SER A 65 7.97 12.17 3.48
N ALA A 66 7.62 11.41 2.44
CA ALA A 66 7.43 11.91 1.09
C ALA A 66 6.23 12.87 1.01
N THR A 67 5.10 12.51 1.62
CA THR A 67 3.89 13.34 1.65
C THR A 67 4.13 14.67 2.37
N GLN A 68 4.88 14.67 3.49
CA GLN A 68 5.20 15.91 4.22
C GLN A 68 6.15 16.84 3.44
N GLN A 69 7.03 16.26 2.62
CA GLN A 69 7.94 17.02 1.75
C GLN A 69 7.29 17.41 0.42
N ASN A 70 6.11 16.86 0.10
CA ASN A 70 5.44 17.13 -1.17
C ASN A 70 4.94 18.58 -1.22
N ARG A 71 5.60 19.39 -2.05
CA ARG A 71 5.24 20.78 -2.32
C ARG A 71 4.24 20.93 -3.47
N LEU A 72 3.92 19.85 -4.17
CA LEU A 72 2.91 19.86 -5.24
C LEU A 72 1.53 19.91 -4.59
N LYS A 73 0.81 20.98 -4.88
CA LYS A 73 -0.61 21.13 -4.55
C LYS A 73 -1.39 21.08 -5.84
N ASP A 74 -2.53 20.41 -5.81
CA ASP A 74 -3.46 20.47 -6.92
C ASP A 74 -3.99 21.92 -7.03
N PRO A 75 -3.78 22.61 -8.17
CA PRO A 75 -4.22 23.99 -8.35
C PRO A 75 -5.75 24.15 -8.27
N ASN A 76 -6.51 23.07 -8.47
CA ASN A 76 -7.96 23.05 -8.41
C ASN A 76 -8.49 22.40 -7.12
N ALA A 77 -7.62 22.08 -6.14
CA ALA A 77 -8.03 21.46 -4.88
C ALA A 77 -9.11 22.27 -4.15
N ASP A 78 -9.03 23.59 -4.28
CA ASP A 78 -9.96 24.53 -3.64
C ASP A 78 -11.31 24.60 -4.37
N ASP A 79 -11.34 24.30 -5.67
CA ASP A 79 -12.58 24.32 -6.46
C ASP A 79 -13.40 23.05 -6.25
N GLN A 80 -12.76 21.93 -5.91
CA GLN A 80 -13.46 20.70 -5.47
C GLN A 80 -14.15 20.85 -4.11
N LEU A 81 -13.70 21.80 -3.28
CA LEU A 81 -14.29 22.10 -1.98
C LEU A 81 -15.34 23.21 -2.03
N LYS A 82 -15.46 23.90 -3.19
CA LYS A 82 -16.49 24.89 -3.48
C LYS A 82 -17.63 24.25 -4.24
N THR A 83 -18.22 23.18 -3.70
CA THR A 83 -19.58 22.83 -4.12
C THR A 83 -20.49 23.94 -3.59
N ASP A 84 -21.22 24.62 -4.47
CA ASP A 84 -22.20 25.62 -4.04
C ASP A 84 -23.25 24.91 -3.17
N PRO A 85 -23.50 25.36 -1.93
CA PRO A 85 -24.56 24.80 -1.09
C PRO A 85 -25.93 24.75 -1.78
N LEU A 86 -26.17 25.64 -2.76
CA LEU A 86 -27.36 25.62 -3.59
C LEU A 86 -27.35 24.46 -4.60
N ASP A 87 -26.21 24.15 -5.21
CA ASP A 87 -26.07 22.99 -6.10
C ASP A 87 -26.27 21.68 -5.33
N ASP A 88 -25.69 21.57 -4.13
CA ASP A 88 -25.94 20.43 -3.23
C ASP A 88 -27.42 20.30 -2.84
N PHE A 89 -28.09 21.44 -2.57
CA PHE A 89 -29.52 21.44 -2.27
C PHE A 89 -30.35 21.00 -3.48
N GLN A 90 -30.06 21.50 -4.68
CA GLN A 90 -30.74 21.11 -5.92
C GLN A 90 -30.55 19.63 -6.21
N ASP A 91 -29.33 19.12 -6.07
CA ASP A 91 -29.00 17.71 -6.24
C ASP A 91 -29.74 16.83 -5.23
N ASN A 92 -29.80 17.24 -3.96
CA ASN A 92 -30.54 16.52 -2.94
C ASN A 92 -32.06 16.54 -3.18
N LEU A 93 -32.61 17.68 -3.61
CA LEU A 93 -34.02 17.81 -3.95
C LEU A 93 -34.36 16.92 -5.16
N ASN A 94 -33.53 16.94 -6.19
CA ASN A 94 -33.69 16.08 -7.37
C ASN A 94 -33.67 14.61 -6.99
N ARG A 95 -32.69 14.18 -6.19
CA ARG A 95 -32.62 12.80 -5.67
C ARG A 95 -33.89 12.44 -4.88
N GLN A 96 -34.40 13.33 -4.04
CA GLN A 96 -35.63 13.08 -3.28
C GLN A 96 -36.87 12.97 -4.17
N ILE A 97 -37.03 13.87 -5.14
CA ILE A 97 -38.15 13.85 -6.09
C ILE A 97 -38.10 12.57 -6.93
N LEU A 98 -36.93 12.21 -7.45
CA LEU A 98 -36.73 10.99 -8.22
C LEU A 98 -37.02 9.73 -7.39
N ASN A 99 -36.59 9.70 -6.13
CA ASN A 99 -36.89 8.59 -5.22
C ASN A 99 -38.38 8.47 -4.92
N GLN A 100 -39.07 9.59 -4.71
CA GLN A 100 -40.53 9.60 -4.49
C GLN A 100 -41.29 9.18 -5.75
N LEU A 101 -40.86 9.67 -6.92
CA LEU A 101 -41.46 9.30 -8.20
C LEU A 101 -41.25 7.82 -8.51
N SER A 102 -40.03 7.32 -8.32
CA SER A 102 -39.69 5.91 -8.46
C SER A 102 -40.53 5.04 -7.52
N SER A 103 -40.64 5.42 -6.24
CA SER A 103 -41.46 4.69 -5.28
C SER A 103 -42.95 4.70 -5.64
N ARG A 104 -43.49 5.82 -6.15
CA ARG A 104 -44.88 5.89 -6.63
C ARG A 104 -45.09 5.06 -7.89
N LEU A 105 -44.14 5.06 -8.80
CA LEU A 105 -44.17 4.25 -10.02
C LEU A 105 -44.15 2.76 -9.65
N VAL A 106 -43.23 2.35 -8.79
CA VAL A 106 -43.15 0.98 -8.26
C VAL A 106 -44.46 0.63 -7.55
N ASN A 107 -44.97 1.44 -6.65
CA ASN A 107 -46.25 1.16 -5.99
C ASN A 107 -47.45 1.17 -6.95
N SER A 108 -47.41 1.95 -8.04
CA SER A 108 -48.47 1.94 -9.06
C SER A 108 -48.41 0.70 -9.96
N ILE A 109 -47.22 0.12 -10.13
CA ILE A 109 -47.00 -1.08 -10.96
C ILE A 109 -47.17 -2.36 -10.11
N PHE A 110 -46.83 -2.30 -8.81
CA PHE A 110 -46.67 -3.47 -7.94
C PHE A 110 -47.52 -3.43 -6.65
N GLY A 111 -48.18 -2.31 -6.34
CA GLY A 111 -48.99 -2.12 -5.13
C GLY A 111 -50.44 -2.58 -5.31
N ASP A 112 -50.97 -3.27 -4.28
CA ASP A 112 -52.26 -3.96 -4.22
C ASP A 112 -52.56 -4.85 -5.44
N GLY A 113 -51.80 -5.95 -5.55
CA GLY A 113 -52.07 -7.04 -6.50
C GLY A 113 -50.94 -7.23 -7.51
N GLY A 114 -49.72 -7.46 -7.01
CA GLY A 114 -48.52 -7.61 -7.83
C GLY A 114 -48.64 -8.71 -8.88
N ASN A 115 -48.63 -8.28 -10.14
CA ASN A 115 -48.02 -8.94 -11.29
C ASN A 115 -47.72 -7.85 -12.31
N LEU A 116 -46.48 -7.78 -12.81
CA LEU A 116 -46.15 -6.99 -13.99
C LEU A 116 -46.90 -7.60 -15.17
N GLU A 117 -48.07 -7.05 -15.50
CA GLU A 117 -48.74 -7.42 -16.74
C GLU A 117 -47.97 -6.79 -17.90
N THR A 118 -47.70 -7.60 -18.93
CA THR A 118 -47.10 -7.11 -20.17
C THR A 118 -48.08 -6.14 -20.83
N GLY A 119 -47.63 -4.94 -21.18
CA GLY A 119 -48.55 -3.91 -21.64
C GLY A 119 -47.93 -2.53 -21.83
N SER A 120 -48.73 -1.63 -22.40
CA SER A 120 -48.40 -0.22 -22.61
C SER A 120 -49.19 0.65 -21.64
N TYR A 121 -48.51 1.45 -20.85
CA TYR A 121 -49.08 2.30 -19.82
C TYR A 121 -48.76 3.77 -20.11
N ASN A 122 -49.76 4.64 -20.06
CA ASN A 122 -49.57 6.09 -20.15
C ASN A 122 -49.60 6.69 -18.75
N LEU A 123 -48.48 7.27 -18.33
CA LEU A 123 -48.26 7.84 -17.00
C LEU A 123 -47.94 9.34 -17.15
N GLY A 124 -49.00 10.14 -17.25
CA GLY A 124 -48.88 11.58 -17.47
C GLY A 124 -48.19 11.89 -18.80
N ASN A 125 -46.96 12.40 -18.71
CA ASN A 125 -46.13 12.75 -19.86
C ASN A 125 -45.21 11.61 -20.32
N TYR A 126 -45.28 10.44 -19.69
CA TYR A 126 -44.45 9.30 -20.02
C TYR A 126 -45.29 8.16 -20.57
N LYS A 127 -44.80 7.50 -21.62
CA LYS A 127 -45.30 6.22 -22.10
C LYS A 127 -44.35 5.12 -21.66
N VAL A 128 -44.87 4.11 -20.98
CA VAL A 128 -44.11 2.98 -20.46
C VAL A 128 -44.57 1.71 -21.15
N ASP A 129 -43.68 1.06 -21.90
CA ASP A 129 -43.93 -0.22 -22.56
C ASP A 129 -43.15 -1.32 -21.84
N VAL A 130 -43.88 -2.28 -21.25
CA VAL A 130 -43.32 -3.42 -20.52
C VAL A 130 -43.41 -4.66 -21.39
N PHE A 131 -42.28 -5.28 -21.66
CA PHE A 131 -42.15 -6.53 -22.39
C PHE A 131 -41.56 -7.60 -21.48
N GLN A 132 -42.17 -8.78 -21.47
CA GLN A 132 -41.59 -9.95 -20.82
C GLN A 132 -41.27 -11.01 -21.87
N ASP A 133 -40.03 -11.49 -21.86
CA ASP A 133 -39.57 -12.59 -22.69
C ASP A 133 -38.92 -13.70 -21.84
N GLY A 134 -38.42 -14.76 -22.48
CA GLY A 134 -37.73 -15.85 -21.79
C GLY A 134 -36.35 -15.48 -21.20
N GLY A 135 -35.87 -14.25 -21.41
CA GLY A 135 -34.60 -13.73 -20.89
C GLY A 135 -34.78 -12.68 -19.78
N GLY A 136 -35.99 -12.19 -19.55
CA GLY A 136 -36.30 -11.26 -18.45
C GLY A 136 -37.43 -10.29 -18.77
N VAL A 137 -37.44 -9.16 -18.06
CA VAL A 137 -38.40 -8.06 -18.27
C VAL A 137 -37.64 -6.86 -18.82
N THR A 138 -38.10 -6.34 -19.95
CA THR A 138 -37.60 -5.11 -20.56
C THR A 138 -38.65 -4.01 -20.40
N VAL A 139 -38.25 -2.88 -19.83
CA VAL A 139 -39.10 -1.71 -19.62
C VAL A 139 -38.56 -0.55 -20.45
N ASN A 140 -39.36 -0.10 -21.41
CA ASN A 140 -39.07 1.08 -22.21
C ASN A 140 -39.87 2.26 -21.68
N VAL A 141 -39.20 3.34 -21.31
CA VAL A 141 -39.82 4.59 -20.86
C VAL A 141 -39.54 5.67 -21.89
N GLN A 142 -40.60 6.24 -22.46
CA GLN A 142 -40.55 7.35 -23.39
C GLN A 142 -41.15 8.60 -22.74
N ASP A 143 -40.39 9.70 -22.71
CA ASP A 143 -40.95 11.03 -22.42
C ASP A 143 -41.62 11.58 -23.68
N ILE A 144 -42.93 11.80 -23.62
CA ILE A 144 -43.75 12.27 -24.74
C ILE A 144 -43.51 13.77 -25.01
N THR A 145 -43.03 14.53 -24.02
CA THR A 145 -42.76 15.96 -24.15
C THR A 145 -41.40 16.26 -24.73
N THR A 146 -40.38 15.49 -24.36
CA THR A 146 -39.00 15.70 -24.83
C THR A 146 -38.58 14.72 -25.93
N GLY A 147 -39.29 13.60 -26.09
CA GLY A 147 -38.94 12.54 -27.02
C GLY A 147 -37.80 11.63 -26.55
N ASN A 148 -37.33 11.79 -25.31
CA ASN A 148 -36.24 10.99 -24.75
C ASN A 148 -36.68 9.57 -24.42
N PHE A 149 -35.78 8.61 -24.59
CA PHE A 149 -36.01 7.19 -24.32
C PHE A 149 -35.01 6.65 -23.28
N THR A 150 -35.52 5.88 -22.34
CA THR A 150 -34.74 5.12 -21.37
C THR A 150 -35.15 3.65 -21.43
N ASN A 151 -34.17 2.77 -21.60
CA ASN A 151 -34.38 1.33 -21.61
C ASN A 151 -33.80 0.70 -20.34
N VAL A 152 -34.60 -0.08 -19.64
CA VAL A 152 -34.21 -0.81 -18.43
C VAL A 152 -34.46 -2.29 -18.65
N VAL A 153 -33.40 -3.09 -18.56
CA VAL A 153 -33.47 -4.55 -18.71
C VAL A 153 -33.23 -5.21 -17.36
N ILE A 154 -34.18 -6.04 -16.95
CA ILE A 154 -34.13 -6.84 -15.72
C ILE A 154 -34.02 -8.31 -16.15
N PRO A 155 -32.81 -8.91 -16.11
CA PRO A 155 -32.64 -10.31 -16.48
C PRO A 155 -33.28 -11.24 -15.45
N SER A 156 -33.96 -12.30 -15.91
CA SER A 156 -34.43 -13.38 -15.06
C SER A 156 -33.46 -14.57 -15.17
N TYR A 157 -32.76 -14.89 -14.08
CA TYR A 157 -31.92 -16.08 -13.96
C TYR A 157 -32.63 -17.14 -13.12
#